data_AF-A0A348Y9S1-F1
#
_entry.id   AF-A0A348Y9S1-F1
#
_cell.length_a   1.000
_cell.length_b   1.000
_cell.length_c   1.000
_cell.angle_alpha   90.00
_cell.angle_beta   90.00
_cell.angle_gamma   90.00
#
_symmetry.space_group_name_H-M   'P 1'
#
loop_
_entity.id
_entity.type
_entity.pdbx_description
1 polymer ?
#
loop_
_entity_poly.entity_id
_entity_poly.type
_entity_poly.pdbx_seq_one_letter_code
_entity_poly.pdbx_strand_id
1 'polypeptide(L)'
;LALDNTGVLLYEIQNKNGYTIYFSDPKLELGFTEQGILCVIIAGAGYQGEIFEGGIKIGSRIGDIDHALVLDDTEDIHYLADNEGQFIEGIYFVAGGLELEEDPDSIIEEVRIYNYNLI
;
A
#
# COMPACT_ATOMS: atom_id res chain seq x y z
N LEU A 1 -6.16 5.81 33.28
CA LEU A 1 -4.72 5.80 32.89
C LEU A 1 -4.70 6.03 31.40
N ALA A 2 -4.36 7.23 30.95
CA ALA A 2 -4.12 7.47 29.52
C ALA A 2 -2.74 6.88 29.22
N LEU A 3 -2.69 5.81 28.43
CA LEU A 3 -1.44 5.35 27.84
C LEU A 3 -1.06 6.39 26.79
N ASP A 4 0.11 6.98 26.97
CA ASP A 4 0.72 7.86 25.98
C ASP A 4 1.12 7.00 24.77
N ASN A 5 0.19 6.82 23.84
CA ASN A 5 0.40 6.12 22.56
C ASN A 5 0.98 7.10 21.54
N THR A 6 2.08 7.76 21.87
CA THR A 6 2.75 8.74 21.01
C THR A 6 3.22 8.02 19.73
N GLY A 7 2.38 8.08 18.69
CA GLY A 7 2.62 7.47 17.39
C GLY A 7 1.77 6.26 17.03
N VAL A 8 0.82 5.84 17.88
CA VAL A 8 -0.20 4.83 17.51
C VAL A 8 -1.60 5.40 17.69
N LEU A 9 -2.36 5.48 16.60
CA LEU A 9 -3.74 5.95 16.60
C LEU A 9 -4.67 4.78 16.26
N LEU A 10 -5.76 4.65 17.02
CA LEU A 10 -6.86 3.75 16.71
C LEU A 10 -8.07 4.61 16.33
N TYR A 11 -8.65 4.37 15.16
CA TYR A 11 -9.88 5.03 14.72
C TYR A 11 -10.88 4.04 14.17
N GLU A 12 -12.16 4.33 14.42
CA GLU A 12 -13.28 3.62 13.79
C GLU A 12 -13.48 4.17 12.37
N ILE A 13 -13.75 3.28 11.41
CA ILE A 13 -14.07 3.70 10.05
C ILE A 13 -15.55 4.09 10.01
N GLN A 14 -15.82 5.38 9.84
CA GLN A 14 -17.20 5.88 9.75
C GLN A 14 -17.97 5.13 8.65
N ASN A 15 -19.13 4.57 9.02
CA ASN A 15 -20.07 3.87 8.14
C ASN A 15 -19.63 2.49 7.59
N LYS A 16 -18.48 1.93 8.02
CA LYS A 16 -18.02 0.59 7.58
C LYS A 16 -17.88 -0.44 8.70
N ASN A 17 -18.28 -0.10 9.93
CA ASN A 17 -18.17 -0.94 11.14
C ASN A 17 -16.77 -1.55 11.44
N GLY A 18 -15.73 -1.12 10.72
CA GLY A 18 -14.36 -1.56 10.90
C GLY A 18 -13.55 -0.60 11.78
N TYR A 19 -12.29 -0.95 11.99
CA TYR A 19 -11.34 -0.09 12.69
C TYR A 19 -9.99 -0.14 11.99
N THR A 20 -9.22 0.91 12.21
CA THR A 20 -7.87 1.03 11.67
C THR A 20 -6.89 1.38 12.77
N ILE A 21 -5.73 0.73 12.70
CA ILE A 21 -4.58 1.03 13.55
C ILE A 21 -3.54 1.73 12.67
N TYR A 22 -3.19 2.95 13.02
CA TYR A 22 -2.16 3.74 12.35
C TYR A 22 -0.94 3.88 13.25
N PHE A 23 0.23 3.62 12.68
CA PHE A 23 1.53 3.85 13.25
C PHE A 23 2.18 5.02 12.49
N SER A 24 2.70 6.01 13.20
CA SER A 24 3.34 7.18 12.58
C SER A 24 4.82 6.97 12.26
N ASP A 25 5.48 6.07 12.99
CA ASP A 25 6.88 5.70 12.79
C ASP A 25 7.11 4.22 13.17
N PRO A 26 7.22 3.30 12.18
CA PRO A 26 7.11 3.56 10.74
C PRO A 26 5.70 3.98 10.33
N LYS A 27 5.54 4.66 9.19
CA LYS A 27 4.22 4.89 8.59
C LYS A 27 3.62 3.55 8.17
N LEU A 28 2.62 3.11 8.92
CA LEU A 28 1.90 1.86 8.66
C LEU A 28 0.43 2.03 9.07
N GLU A 29 -0.49 1.68 8.19
CA GLU A 29 -1.92 1.63 8.46
C GLU A 29 -2.43 0.21 8.26
N LEU A 30 -3.18 -0.30 9.25
CA LEU A 30 -3.79 -1.63 9.23
C LEU A 30 -5.30 -1.49 9.41
N GLY A 31 -6.06 -1.74 8.35
CA GLY A 31 -7.52 -1.68 8.35
C GLY A 31 -8.13 -3.06 8.59
N PHE A 32 -9.10 -3.14 9.49
CA PHE A 32 -9.80 -4.35 9.88
C PHE A 32 -11.31 -4.21 9.70
N THR A 33 -11.97 -5.30 9.30
CA THR A 33 -13.43 -5.40 9.29
C THR A 33 -14.01 -5.40 10.71
N GLU A 34 -15.34 -5.30 10.84
CA GLU A 34 -16.06 -5.44 12.12
C GLU A 34 -15.73 -6.74 12.85
N GLN A 35 -15.50 -7.83 12.10
CA GLN A 35 -15.15 -9.14 12.65
C GLN A 35 -13.67 -9.25 13.03
N GLY A 36 -12.88 -8.19 12.87
CA GLY A 36 -11.45 -8.15 13.14
C GLY A 36 -10.60 -8.83 12.07
N ILE A 37 -11.10 -8.94 10.83
CA ILE A 37 -10.33 -9.49 9.70
C ILE A 37 -9.51 -8.37 9.06
N LEU A 38 -8.20 -8.55 8.89
CA LEU A 38 -7.35 -7.59 8.18
C LEU A 38 -7.77 -7.51 6.71
N CYS A 39 -8.13 -6.31 6.24
CA CYS A 39 -8.59 -6.08 4.87
C CYS A 39 -7.79 -5.01 4.11
N VAL A 40 -7.01 -4.19 4.81
CA VAL A 40 -6.16 -3.15 4.21
C VAL A 40 -4.81 -3.08 4.95
N ILE A 41 -3.73 -2.94 4.19
CA ILE A 41 -2.39 -2.59 4.69
C ILE A 41 -1.90 -1.42 3.84
N ILE A 42 -1.46 -0.34 4.48
CA ILE A 42 -0.78 0.78 3.81
C ILE A 42 0.58 0.94 4.48
N ALA A 43 1.65 0.63 3.75
CA ALA A 43 3.01 0.76 4.25
C ALA A 43 3.71 1.92 3.53
N GLY A 44 4.41 2.76 4.28
CA GLY A 44 5.14 3.89 3.73
C GLY A 44 6.44 4.17 4.47
N ALA A 45 6.86 5.44 4.47
CA ALA A 45 8.14 5.88 5.03
C ALA A 45 8.49 5.25 6.40
N GLY A 46 9.70 4.69 6.49
CA GLY A 46 10.22 4.05 7.69
C GLY A 46 9.95 2.54 7.77
N TYR A 47 8.96 2.00 7.06
CA TYR A 47 8.69 0.56 7.06
C TYR A 47 9.86 -0.22 6.46
N GLN A 48 10.36 -1.23 7.20
CA GLN A 48 11.56 -2.01 6.84
C GLN A 48 11.26 -3.43 6.34
N GLY A 49 9.99 -3.85 6.36
CA GLY A 49 9.60 -5.17 5.89
C GLY A 49 9.61 -5.27 4.36
N GLU A 50 9.81 -6.48 3.87
CA GLU A 50 9.45 -6.84 2.49
C GLU A 50 7.91 -6.83 2.37
N ILE A 51 7.40 -6.18 1.34
CA ILE A 51 5.96 -5.98 1.11
C ILE A 51 5.49 -6.81 -0.10
N PHE A 52 6.35 -6.99 -1.09
CA PHE A 52 6.05 -7.75 -2.29
C PHE A 52 7.24 -8.66 -2.65
N GLU A 53 6.96 -9.69 -3.44
CA GLU A 53 7.94 -10.72 -3.79
C GLU A 53 9.23 -10.14 -4.40
N GLY A 54 10.34 -10.88 -4.26
CA GLY A 54 11.63 -10.45 -4.75
C GLY A 54 12.35 -9.43 -3.85
N GLY A 55 11.90 -9.25 -2.60
CA GLY A 55 12.54 -8.33 -1.66
C GLY A 55 12.09 -6.87 -1.79
N ILE A 56 10.96 -6.62 -2.46
CA ILE A 56 10.44 -5.27 -2.68
C ILE A 56 9.98 -4.66 -1.36
N LYS A 57 10.52 -3.47 -1.07
CA LYS A 57 10.27 -2.68 0.14
C LYS A 57 10.13 -1.21 -0.19
N ILE A 58 9.66 -0.41 0.77
CA ILE A 58 9.68 1.05 0.67
C ILE A 58 11.10 1.54 0.40
N GLY A 59 11.25 2.43 -0.58
CA GLY A 59 12.55 2.91 -1.05
C GLY A 59 13.19 2.08 -2.17
N SER A 60 12.57 0.99 -2.62
CA SER A 60 13.02 0.24 -3.81
C SER A 60 12.66 1.00 -5.08
N ARG A 61 13.34 0.70 -6.19
CA ARG A 61 12.98 1.22 -7.51
C ARG A 61 11.76 0.47 -8.01
N ILE A 62 10.84 1.17 -8.68
CA ILE A 62 9.65 0.55 -9.26
C ILE A 62 10.01 -0.46 -10.35
N GLY A 63 11.09 -0.21 -11.12
CA GLY A 63 11.59 -1.14 -12.13
C GLY A 63 12.26 -2.40 -11.60
N ASP A 64 12.39 -2.57 -10.27
CA ASP A 64 12.82 -3.84 -9.68
C ASP A 64 11.66 -4.83 -9.52
N ILE A 65 10.40 -4.40 -9.71
CA ILE A 65 9.22 -5.28 -9.65
C ILE A 65 9.20 -6.16 -10.90
N ASP A 66 9.29 -7.47 -10.70
CA ASP A 66 9.23 -8.49 -11.77
C ASP A 66 7.76 -8.79 -12.15
N HIS A 67 7.02 -7.76 -12.53
CA HIS A 67 5.64 -7.84 -12.96
C HIS A 67 5.30 -6.68 -13.90
N ALA A 68 4.36 -6.89 -14.84
CA ALA A 68 3.83 -5.78 -15.60
C ALA A 68 3.06 -4.83 -14.69
N LEU A 69 3.23 -3.52 -14.92
CA LEU A 69 2.59 -2.44 -14.19
C LEU A 69 1.83 -1.55 -15.17
N VAL A 70 0.70 -1.00 -14.73
CA VAL A 70 -0.05 0.02 -15.48
C VAL A 70 -0.22 1.23 -14.57
N LEU A 71 0.14 2.40 -15.09
CA LEU A 71 -0.04 3.67 -14.42
C LEU A 71 -1.51 4.12 -14.51
N ASP A 72 -2.04 4.58 -13.38
CA ASP A 72 -3.15 5.51 -13.34
C ASP A 72 -2.57 6.90 -13.06
N ASP A 73 -2.48 7.69 -14.12
CA ASP A 73 -1.86 9.02 -14.14
C ASP A 73 -2.70 10.07 -13.41
N THR A 74 -3.93 9.74 -13.03
CA THR A 74 -4.80 10.64 -12.28
C THR A 74 -4.51 10.60 -10.79
N GLU A 75 -3.97 9.48 -10.30
CA GLU A 75 -3.71 9.22 -8.88
C GLU A 75 -2.22 8.93 -8.58
N ASP A 76 -1.34 8.97 -9.60
CA ASP A 76 0.11 8.71 -9.47
C ASP A 76 0.40 7.32 -8.87
N ILE A 77 -0.34 6.30 -9.34
CA ILE A 77 -0.29 4.92 -8.82
C ILE A 77 -0.08 3.90 -9.92
N HIS A 78 0.71 2.89 -9.60
CA HIS A 78 1.04 1.76 -10.47
C HIS A 78 0.37 0.49 -9.94
N TYR A 79 -0.56 -0.04 -10.73
CA TYR A 79 -1.23 -1.30 -10.45
C TYR A 79 -0.47 -2.47 -11.05
N LEU A 80 -0.51 -3.63 -10.40
CA LEU A 80 -0.12 -4.87 -11.07
C LEU A 80 -1.05 -5.11 -12.26
N ALA A 81 -0.48 -5.60 -13.36
CA ALA A 81 -1.22 -5.97 -14.55
C ALA A 81 -0.82 -7.35 -15.06
N ASP A 82 -1.77 -8.14 -15.51
CA ASP A 82 -1.49 -9.45 -16.10
C ASP A 82 -0.80 -9.34 -17.47
N ASN A 83 -0.50 -10.48 -18.09
CA ASN A 83 0.15 -10.52 -19.40
C ASN A 83 -0.69 -9.93 -20.54
N GLU A 84 -1.97 -9.67 -20.32
CA GLU A 84 -2.87 -9.01 -21.26
C GLU A 84 -3.02 -7.51 -20.97
N GLY A 85 -2.33 -7.00 -19.93
CA GLY A 85 -2.41 -5.61 -19.48
C GLY A 85 -3.64 -5.31 -18.64
N GLN A 86 -4.36 -6.33 -18.14
CA GLN A 86 -5.51 -6.13 -17.27
C GLN A 86 -5.09 -5.97 -15.82
N PHE A 87 -5.73 -5.04 -15.10
CA PHE A 87 -5.45 -4.79 -13.69
C PHE A 87 -5.67 -6.03 -12.82
N ILE A 88 -4.68 -6.33 -11.99
CA ILE A 88 -4.78 -7.29 -10.91
C ILE A 88 -5.10 -6.53 -9.64
N GLU A 89 -6.34 -6.65 -9.17
CA GLU A 89 -6.75 -6.05 -7.90
C GLU A 89 -5.98 -6.62 -6.72
N GLY A 90 -5.80 -5.78 -5.70
CA GLY A 90 -5.37 -6.20 -4.37
C GLY A 90 -4.04 -5.61 -3.93
N ILE A 91 -3.25 -5.06 -4.84
CA ILE A 91 -2.05 -4.29 -4.51
C ILE A 91 -1.77 -3.20 -5.54
N TYR A 92 -1.30 -2.04 -5.08
CA TYR A 92 -0.69 -1.02 -5.93
C TYR A 92 0.46 -0.32 -5.22
N PHE A 93 1.29 0.34 -6.02
CA PHE A 93 2.49 1.04 -5.61
C PHE A 93 2.32 2.53 -5.94
N VAL A 94 2.72 3.40 -5.03
CA VAL A 94 2.85 4.85 -5.28
C VAL A 94 4.32 5.13 -5.54
N ALA A 95 4.68 5.52 -6.76
CA ALA A 95 6.05 5.73 -7.16
C ALA A 95 6.15 6.73 -8.34
N GLY A 96 6.13 8.03 -8.04
CA GLY A 96 6.13 9.06 -9.08
C GLY A 96 4.82 9.10 -9.87
N GLY A 97 4.84 9.65 -11.09
CA GLY A 97 3.65 9.87 -11.92
C GLY A 97 3.92 9.67 -13.42
N LEU A 98 4.87 8.79 -13.73
CA LEU A 98 5.28 8.47 -15.10
C LEU A 98 5.20 6.96 -15.32
N GLU A 99 5.06 6.57 -16.59
CA GLU A 99 5.04 5.16 -16.98
C GLU A 99 6.37 4.48 -16.62
N LEU A 100 6.33 3.17 -16.40
CA LEU A 100 7.51 2.41 -15.98
C LEU A 100 8.66 2.51 -17.00
N GLU A 101 8.34 2.55 -18.29
CA GLU A 101 9.32 2.70 -19.37
C GLU A 101 9.94 4.11 -19.42
N GLU A 102 9.24 5.11 -18.91
CA GLU A 102 9.69 6.50 -18.90
C GLU A 102 10.59 6.79 -17.70
N ASP A 103 10.28 6.25 -16.52
CA ASP A 103 11.09 6.41 -15.31
C ASP A 103 11.15 5.13 -14.45
N PRO A 104 11.96 4.13 -14.82
CA PRO A 104 12.12 2.90 -14.04
C PRO A 104 12.88 3.11 -12.72
N ASP A 105 13.49 4.28 -12.52
CA ASP A 105 14.25 4.66 -11.33
C ASP A 105 13.38 5.31 -10.24
N SER A 106 12.10 5.59 -10.54
CA SER A 106 11.13 6.08 -9.57
C SER A 106 11.09 5.21 -8.31
N ILE A 107 11.01 5.86 -7.16
CA ILE A 107 11.12 5.20 -5.85
C ILE A 107 9.74 4.93 -5.29
N ILE A 108 9.53 3.70 -4.80
CA ILE A 108 8.29 3.31 -4.13
C ILE A 108 8.22 4.04 -2.78
N GLU A 109 7.26 4.94 -2.65
CA GLU A 109 7.02 5.75 -1.45
C GLU A 109 5.97 5.12 -0.53
N GLU A 110 5.00 4.43 -1.13
CA GLU A 110 3.90 3.78 -0.45
C GLU A 110 3.46 2.52 -1.22
N VAL A 111 3.03 1.51 -0.49
CA VAL A 111 2.38 0.32 -1.05
C VAL A 111 1.07 0.11 -0.33
N ARG A 112 -0.01 -0.14 -1.09
CA ARG A 112 -1.31 -0.49 -0.53
C ARG A 112 -1.70 -1.88 -0.95
N ILE A 113 -2.03 -2.70 0.04
CA ILE A 113 -2.61 -4.02 -0.14
C ILE A 113 -4.04 -3.97 0.38
N TYR A 114 -4.98 -4.47 -0.39
CA TYR A 114 -6.40 -4.40 -0.03
C TYR A 114 -7.16 -5.62 -0.55
N ASN A 115 -8.32 -5.88 0.04
CA ASN A 115 -9.27 -6.86 -0.47
C ASN A 115 -10.67 -6.25 -0.49
N TYR A 116 -11.12 -5.82 -1.67
CA TYR A 116 -12.43 -5.18 -1.83
C TYR A 116 -13.61 -6.09 -1.47
N ASN A 117 -13.45 -7.41 -1.46
CA ASN A 117 -14.51 -8.32 -1.02
C ASN A 117 -14.77 -8.23 0.49
N LEU A 118 -13.87 -7.61 1.26
CA LEU A 118 -13.95 -7.44 2.70
C LEU A 118 -14.23 -6.00 3.14
N ILE A 119 -14.37 -5.06 2.19
CA ILE A 119 -14.40 -3.60 2.42
C ILE A 119 -15.75 -2.99 2.03
#